data_AF-A0A916BTZ5-F1
#
_entry.id   AF-A0A916BTZ5-F1
#
_cell.length_a   1.000
_cell.length_b   1.000
_cell.length_c   1.000
_cell.angle_alpha   90.00
_cell.angle_beta   90.00
_cell.angle_gamma   90.00
#
_symmetry.space_group_name_H-M   'P 1'
#
loop_
_entity.id
_entity.type
_entity.pdbx_description
1 polymer ?
#
loop_
_entity_poly.entity_id
_entity_poly.type
_entity_poly.pdbx_seq_one_letter_code
_entity_poly.pdbx_strand_id
1 'polypeptide(L)'
;MKAKTLTILAVLLMLALMVMPVLALSAVGTASSDPPNTTRPLVVTNRADVTPTINITPLLLSSQQAMGTIVTQTLIISNTGSGDLVWQIVESAAAQAQSRAHSTPGAREAALPARSNMPAAAEVIRDGGFELGHPNPDWEEYSAYNGRVLYSGSSARTGSWLARFGGAPSSQAENAYISQTVTITPGLATLEFWMRMSASGSGDFTVTLDSTVIFTANQTLTSTYATYTLVTRDVTAFANGQAHVVKLAESDPDTPGLFNVYVDDVSLKVIDCIPSNLPWLTVSPISGTTGISASSNVDFVFNSTGHVGTYTGTLCIISNDPIADVIRVPVTLKSIAVFLPLIRR
;
A
#
# COMPACT_ATOMS: atom_id res chain seq x y z
N MET A 1 10.90 -54.03 33.36
CA MET A 1 10.81 -52.84 32.47
C MET A 1 11.34 -51.65 33.25
N LYS A 2 12.56 -51.22 32.90
CA LYS A 2 13.33 -50.15 33.56
C LYS A 2 13.23 -48.86 32.75
N ALA A 3 13.32 -47.75 33.47
CA ALA A 3 13.29 -46.36 33.03
C ALA A 3 14.33 -45.96 31.97
N LYS A 4 14.04 -44.86 31.24
CA LYS A 4 15.00 -43.82 30.87
C LYS A 4 14.30 -42.46 30.67
N THR A 5 14.89 -41.46 31.30
CA THR A 5 14.56 -40.02 31.41
C THR A 5 15.09 -39.22 30.21
N LEU A 6 14.71 -37.92 30.13
CA LEU A 6 15.33 -36.71 29.52
C LEU A 6 14.55 -36.10 28.32
N THR A 7 13.73 -35.05 28.48
CA THR A 7 13.99 -33.57 28.48
C THR A 7 13.78 -32.91 27.12
N ILE A 8 12.91 -31.89 27.02
CA ILE A 8 13.17 -30.52 26.50
C ILE A 8 11.89 -29.66 26.62
N LEU A 9 12.12 -28.45 27.12
CA LEU A 9 11.23 -27.37 27.52
C LEU A 9 11.38 -26.21 26.49
N ALA A 10 10.27 -25.53 26.17
CA ALA A 10 10.14 -24.12 25.73
C ALA A 10 11.03 -23.53 24.61
N VAL A 11 10.42 -23.17 23.47
CA VAL A 11 10.82 -22.16 22.46
C VAL A 11 9.54 -21.86 21.61
N LEU A 12 9.00 -20.67 21.35
CA LEU A 12 9.32 -19.28 21.68
C LEU A 12 8.08 -18.41 21.38
N LEU A 13 7.46 -17.86 22.42
CA LEU A 13 6.69 -16.62 22.38
C LEU A 13 7.69 -15.51 22.75
N MET A 14 8.14 -14.71 21.79
CA MET A 14 8.86 -13.44 22.01
C MET A 14 8.32 -12.46 20.96
N LEU A 15 7.50 -11.47 21.34
CA LEU A 15 7.89 -10.23 22.01
C LEU A 15 8.84 -9.39 21.14
N ALA A 16 8.27 -8.62 20.22
CA ALA A 16 8.90 -7.40 19.70
C ALA A 16 8.32 -6.20 20.46
N LEU A 17 8.72 -6.08 21.73
CA LEU A 17 8.64 -4.83 22.47
C LEU A 17 9.78 -3.95 21.93
N MET A 18 9.50 -3.02 21.02
CA MET A 18 10.47 -1.98 20.68
C MET A 18 10.57 -1.02 21.86
N VAL A 19 11.53 -1.27 22.75
CA VAL A 19 12.00 -0.32 23.74
C VAL A 19 12.79 0.76 22.99
N MET A 20 12.20 1.95 22.86
CA MET A 20 12.94 3.15 22.45
C MET A 20 13.96 3.49 23.54
N PRO A 21 15.25 3.70 23.22
CA PRO A 21 16.19 4.20 24.22
C PRO A 21 15.84 5.64 24.59
N VAL A 22 15.51 5.84 25.86
CA VAL A 22 15.50 7.17 26.49
C VAL A 22 16.94 7.66 26.52
N LEU A 23 17.29 8.56 25.60
CA LEU A 23 18.51 9.36 25.71
C LEU A 23 18.32 10.35 26.86
N ALA A 24 18.82 9.99 28.03
CA ALA A 24 19.02 10.91 29.14
C ALA A 24 20.15 11.89 28.76
N LEU A 25 19.80 13.10 28.32
CA LEU A 25 20.76 14.18 28.19
C LEU A 25 20.85 14.91 29.53
N SER A 26 21.94 14.69 30.24
CA SER A 26 22.32 15.44 31.44
C SER A 26 22.60 16.90 31.07
N ALA A 27 21.69 17.81 31.41
CA ALA A 27 21.94 19.24 31.37
C ALA A 27 22.60 19.66 32.71
N VAL A 28 23.92 19.80 32.70
CA VAL A 28 24.65 20.55 33.73
C VAL A 28 24.38 22.03 33.47
N GLY A 29 23.71 22.69 34.44
CA GLY A 29 23.49 24.13 34.39
C GLY A 29 24.75 24.90 34.78
N THR A 30 25.16 25.83 33.94
CA THR A 30 25.91 27.02 34.36
C THR A 30 25.15 28.25 33.87
N ALA A 31 24.79 29.12 34.81
CA ALA A 31 24.09 30.37 34.54
C ALA A 31 25.00 31.33 33.76
N SER A 32 24.48 31.93 32.69
CA SER A 32 25.07 33.07 32.00
C SER A 32 24.00 34.16 31.91
N SER A 33 24.31 35.32 32.47
CA SER A 33 23.49 36.53 32.48
C SER A 33 23.90 37.44 31.33
N ASP A 34 23.14 37.47 30.23
CA ASP A 34 23.19 38.53 29.21
C ASP A 34 21.85 38.64 28.43
N PRO A 35 21.29 39.85 28.20
CA PRO A 35 20.06 40.07 27.43
C PRO A 35 20.33 40.54 25.96
N PRO A 36 19.29 40.64 25.12
CA PRO A 36 19.02 39.75 24.00
C PRO A 36 19.76 40.12 22.69
N ASN A 37 20.39 39.13 22.06
CA ASN A 37 20.46 39.04 20.60
C ASN A 37 20.52 37.57 20.21
N THR A 38 19.36 36.93 20.04
CA THR A 38 19.29 35.50 19.71
C THR A 38 19.07 35.31 18.21
N THR A 39 20.18 35.28 17.45
CA THR A 39 20.23 34.38 16.29
C THR A 39 20.16 32.96 16.84
N ARG A 40 18.93 32.48 17.02
CA ARG A 40 18.62 31.09 17.34
C ARG A 40 19.35 30.24 16.30
N PRO A 41 20.27 29.33 16.66
CA PRO A 41 20.72 28.34 15.69
C PRO A 41 19.47 27.58 15.29
N LEU A 42 19.13 27.65 13.99
CA LEU A 42 18.17 26.74 13.39
C LEU A 42 18.77 25.35 13.59
N VAL A 43 18.39 24.67 14.67
CA VAL A 43 18.58 23.24 14.78
C VAL A 43 17.61 22.65 13.76
N VAL A 44 18.08 22.62 12.51
CA VAL A 44 17.54 21.68 11.53
C VAL A 44 17.93 20.32 12.09
N THR A 45 17.05 19.73 12.90
CA THR A 45 16.98 18.28 12.95
C THR A 45 16.58 17.86 11.55
N ASN A 46 17.57 17.72 10.66
CA ASN A 46 17.46 16.86 9.50
C ASN A 46 17.23 15.47 10.10
N ARG A 47 15.99 15.16 10.45
CA ARG A 47 15.52 13.79 10.30
C ARG A 47 15.65 13.58 8.80
N ALA A 48 16.80 13.04 8.37
CA ALA A 48 16.96 12.63 6.98
C ALA A 48 15.72 11.79 6.69
N ASP A 49 14.88 12.24 5.75
CA ASP A 49 13.71 11.48 5.38
C ASP A 49 14.21 10.09 4.97
N VAL A 50 13.82 9.10 5.77
CA VAL A 50 14.23 7.70 5.61
C VAL A 50 13.39 7.14 4.46
N THR A 51 13.82 7.43 3.24
CA THR A 51 13.12 7.06 2.02
C THR A 51 13.92 5.99 1.30
N PRO A 52 13.36 4.77 1.11
CA PRO A 52 13.99 3.78 0.26
C PRO A 52 14.00 4.26 -1.20
N THR A 53 14.94 3.74 -1.99
CA THR A 53 15.01 4.04 -3.43
C THR A 53 15.28 2.75 -4.19
N ILE A 54 14.31 2.26 -4.96
CA ILE A 54 14.39 0.99 -5.68
C ILE A 54 15.09 1.15 -7.03
N ASN A 55 16.01 0.23 -7.32
CA ASN A 55 16.60 0.03 -8.63
C ASN A 55 16.46 -1.44 -9.03
N ILE A 56 16.08 -1.69 -10.28
CA ILE A 56 15.83 -3.03 -10.83
C ILE A 56 16.80 -3.29 -11.99
N THR A 57 17.45 -4.45 -12.00
CA THR A 57 18.32 -4.89 -13.11
C THR A 57 18.21 -6.39 -13.36
N PRO A 58 17.91 -6.86 -14.59
CA PRO A 58 17.53 -6.09 -15.76
C PRO A 58 16.07 -5.59 -15.70
N LEU A 59 15.73 -4.56 -16.48
CA LEU A 59 14.35 -4.05 -16.63
C LEU A 59 13.51 -4.83 -17.66
N LEU A 60 14.03 -5.94 -18.18
CA LEU A 60 13.39 -6.85 -19.12
C LEU A 60 14.00 -8.24 -18.91
N LEU A 61 13.16 -9.27 -18.82
CA LEU A 61 13.63 -10.66 -18.84
C LEU A 61 13.12 -11.36 -20.11
N SER A 62 14.02 -11.99 -20.85
CA SER A 62 13.68 -12.73 -22.06
C SER A 62 14.49 -14.01 -22.12
N SER A 63 13.82 -15.14 -22.27
CA SER A 63 14.45 -16.45 -22.42
C SER A 63 14.06 -17.08 -23.76
N GLN A 64 15.05 -17.48 -24.56
CA GLN A 64 14.84 -18.32 -25.74
C GLN A 64 15.42 -19.70 -25.46
N GLN A 65 14.58 -20.73 -25.52
CA GLN A 65 14.96 -22.07 -25.12
C GLN A 65 14.28 -23.15 -25.97
N ALA A 66 14.85 -24.35 -26.00
CA ALA A 66 14.23 -25.50 -26.65
C ALA A 66 13.02 -25.98 -25.84
N MET A 67 11.98 -26.51 -26.49
CA MET A 67 10.81 -27.04 -25.79
C MET A 67 11.21 -28.12 -24.77
N GLY A 68 10.66 -28.03 -23.56
CA GLY A 68 10.92 -28.98 -22.46
C GLY A 68 12.14 -28.65 -21.61
N THR A 69 12.81 -27.52 -21.87
CA THR A 69 13.90 -27.04 -21.00
C THR A 69 13.40 -26.09 -19.92
N ILE A 70 14.20 -26.03 -18.85
CA ILE A 70 14.05 -25.09 -17.76
C ILE A 70 15.29 -24.19 -17.75
N VAL A 71 15.10 -22.88 -17.71
CA VAL A 71 16.16 -21.87 -17.65
C VAL A 71 15.87 -20.92 -16.50
N THR A 72 16.85 -20.69 -15.64
CA THR A 72 16.77 -19.70 -14.57
C THR A 72 17.49 -18.42 -15.00
N GLN A 73 16.85 -17.27 -14.79
CA GLN A 73 17.46 -15.94 -14.84
C GLN A 73 17.29 -15.27 -13.49
N THR A 74 18.17 -14.32 -13.16
CA THR A 74 18.10 -13.57 -11.90
C THR A 74 17.88 -12.10 -12.20
N LEU A 75 16.97 -11.49 -11.45
CA LEU A 75 16.79 -10.04 -11.36
C LEU A 75 17.34 -9.57 -10.00
N ILE A 76 17.98 -8.42 -10.00
CA ILE A 76 18.54 -7.79 -8.82
C ILE A 76 17.65 -6.60 -8.45
N ILE A 77 17.16 -6.61 -7.21
CA ILE A 77 16.51 -5.48 -6.55
C ILE A 77 17.53 -4.81 -5.65
N SER A 78 17.90 -3.57 -5.94
CA SER A 78 18.85 -2.79 -5.16
C SER A 78 18.15 -1.64 -4.45
N ASN A 79 18.56 -1.35 -3.21
CA ASN A 79 18.09 -0.20 -2.45
C ASN A 79 19.21 0.85 -2.33
N THR A 80 19.08 1.96 -3.06
CA THR A 80 20.04 3.09 -3.01
C THR A 80 19.56 4.23 -2.12
N GLY A 81 18.46 4.05 -1.40
CA GLY A 81 17.87 5.05 -0.52
C GLY A 81 18.43 5.01 0.90
N SER A 82 17.76 5.73 1.80
CA SER A 82 18.14 5.92 3.21
C SER A 82 17.29 5.13 4.21
N GLY A 83 16.27 4.40 3.75
CA GLY A 83 15.41 3.54 4.56
C GLY A 83 15.32 2.11 4.00
N ASP A 84 14.77 1.18 4.78
CA ASP A 84 14.54 -0.20 4.32
C ASP A 84 13.50 -0.25 3.20
N LEU A 85 13.85 -0.93 2.10
CA LEU A 85 12.99 -1.14 0.96
C LEU A 85 12.19 -2.43 1.17
N VAL A 86 10.87 -2.31 1.32
CA VAL A 86 9.94 -3.44 1.36
C VAL A 86 9.31 -3.56 -0.01
N TRP A 87 9.30 -4.76 -0.57
CA TRP A 87 8.82 -5.01 -1.93
C TRP A 87 8.05 -6.32 -2.07
N GLN A 88 7.19 -6.37 -3.08
CA GLN A 88 6.43 -7.54 -3.51
C GLN A 88 6.39 -7.60 -5.04
N ILE A 89 6.37 -8.81 -5.60
CA ILE A 89 6.26 -9.08 -7.04
C ILE A 89 4.92 -9.75 -7.31
N VAL A 90 4.17 -9.19 -8.27
CA VAL A 90 2.92 -9.76 -8.76
C VAL A 90 3.06 -10.03 -10.26
N GLU A 91 2.70 -11.24 -10.66
CA GLU A 91 2.59 -11.60 -12.08
C GLU A 91 1.30 -11.04 -12.67
N SER A 92 1.42 -10.46 -13.85
CA SER A 92 0.31 -9.93 -14.63
C SER A 92 0.40 -10.38 -16.07
N ALA A 93 -0.75 -10.52 -16.71
CA ALA A 93 -0.83 -10.86 -18.12
C ALA A 93 -0.18 -9.73 -18.91
N ALA A 94 0.33 -10.04 -20.11
CA ALA A 94 0.78 -8.97 -20.98
C ALA A 94 -0.40 -8.00 -21.18
N ALA A 95 -0.20 -6.72 -20.86
CA ALA A 95 -1.16 -5.69 -21.20
C ALA A 95 -1.50 -5.86 -22.67
N GLN A 96 -2.76 -6.15 -23.00
CA GLN A 96 -3.16 -6.13 -24.38
C GLN A 96 -2.91 -4.71 -24.84
N ALA A 97 -1.99 -4.53 -25.80
CA ALA A 97 -1.74 -3.24 -26.39
C ALA A 97 -3.10 -2.72 -26.84
N GLN A 98 -3.64 -1.75 -26.10
CA GLN A 98 -4.88 -1.10 -26.45
C GLN A 98 -4.64 -0.57 -27.86
N SER A 99 -5.39 -1.10 -28.81
CA SER A 99 -5.32 -0.75 -30.22
C SER A 99 -5.88 0.65 -30.42
N ARG A 100 -5.22 1.67 -29.86
CA ARG A 100 -5.23 3.01 -30.45
C ARG A 100 -4.12 3.03 -31.50
N ALA A 101 -4.39 2.35 -32.60
CA ALA A 101 -3.61 2.50 -33.82
C ALA A 101 -3.80 3.94 -34.32
N HIS A 102 -2.92 4.85 -33.86
CA HIS A 102 -2.63 6.08 -34.59
C HIS A 102 -1.43 5.78 -35.48
N SER A 103 -1.73 5.42 -36.73
CA SER A 103 -0.74 5.11 -37.75
C SER A 103 0.14 6.33 -38.03
N THR A 104 1.39 6.28 -37.56
CA THR A 104 2.46 7.07 -38.17
C THR A 104 3.62 6.11 -38.45
N PRO A 105 3.93 5.77 -39.71
CA PRO A 105 5.07 4.92 -40.03
C PRO A 105 6.35 5.77 -40.02
N GLY A 106 7.28 5.45 -39.12
CA GLY A 106 8.68 5.86 -39.27
C GLY A 106 9.33 6.37 -37.99
N ALA A 107 9.90 5.46 -37.19
CA ALA A 107 11.12 5.73 -36.43
C ALA A 107 11.80 4.40 -36.08
N ARG A 108 13.05 4.27 -36.53
CA ARG A 108 13.97 3.19 -36.16
C ARG A 108 14.44 3.38 -34.72
N GLU A 109 14.79 2.25 -34.12
CA GLU A 109 15.71 2.07 -32.98
C GLU A 109 15.14 2.35 -31.58
N ALA A 110 15.12 1.29 -30.78
CA ALA A 110 14.61 1.24 -29.43
C ALA A 110 15.44 2.11 -28.48
N ALA A 111 14.95 3.31 -28.20
CA ALA A 111 15.38 4.08 -27.04
C ALA A 111 14.71 3.51 -25.78
N LEU A 112 15.50 3.31 -24.72
CA LEU A 112 15.07 2.95 -23.37
C LEU A 112 13.88 3.81 -22.92
N PRO A 113 12.84 3.28 -22.26
CA PRO A 113 11.83 4.14 -21.67
C PRO A 113 12.48 5.01 -20.59
N ALA A 114 12.36 6.32 -20.74
CA ALA A 114 12.77 7.29 -19.73
C ALA A 114 12.09 6.96 -18.38
N ARG A 115 12.82 7.15 -17.28
CA ARG A 115 12.37 6.93 -15.87
C ARG A 115 11.08 7.68 -15.48
N SER A 116 10.54 8.57 -16.30
CA SER A 116 9.43 9.47 -15.97
C SER A 116 8.04 9.01 -16.43
N ASN A 117 7.90 7.81 -17.01
CA ASN A 117 6.64 7.36 -17.63
C ASN A 117 6.06 6.05 -17.06
N MET A 118 6.46 5.64 -15.86
CA MET A 118 5.75 4.55 -15.18
C MET A 118 4.46 5.12 -14.56
N PRO A 119 3.26 4.65 -14.93
CA PRO A 119 2.06 5.10 -14.27
C PRO A 119 2.12 4.62 -12.81
N ALA A 120 2.27 5.60 -11.91
CA ALA A 120 2.14 5.44 -10.46
C ALA A 120 0.74 4.92 -10.12
N ALA A 121 0.54 4.46 -8.89
CA ALA A 121 -0.78 4.07 -8.42
C ALA A 121 -1.78 5.24 -8.63
N ALA A 122 -2.93 4.95 -9.24
CA ALA A 122 -3.96 5.94 -9.54
C ALA A 122 -4.81 6.18 -8.29
N GLU A 123 -4.83 7.43 -7.81
CA GLU A 123 -5.76 7.86 -6.76
C GLU A 123 -7.19 7.93 -7.31
N VAL A 124 -8.13 7.32 -6.60
CA VAL A 124 -9.54 7.24 -7.01
C VAL A 124 -10.44 8.11 -6.11
N ILE A 125 -10.06 8.33 -4.84
CA ILE A 125 -10.83 9.18 -3.94
C ILE A 125 -10.60 10.64 -4.30
N ARG A 126 -11.69 11.39 -4.44
CA ARG A 126 -11.66 12.84 -4.55
C ARG A 126 -11.78 13.46 -3.17
N ASP A 127 -11.06 14.56 -2.98
CA ASP A 127 -11.03 15.34 -1.74
C ASP A 127 -10.92 14.47 -0.47
N GLY A 128 -9.96 13.55 -0.46
CA GLY A 128 -9.74 12.61 0.64
C GLY A 128 -9.37 13.26 1.98
N GLY A 129 -8.80 14.48 1.94
CA GLY A 129 -8.55 15.33 3.10
C GLY A 129 -9.69 16.29 3.44
N PHE A 130 -10.80 16.25 2.70
CA PHE A 130 -12.01 17.04 2.95
C PHE A 130 -11.84 18.56 2.87
N GLU A 131 -10.80 19.04 2.19
CA GLU A 131 -10.39 20.46 2.17
C GLU A 131 -11.33 21.35 1.35
N LEU A 132 -12.24 20.77 0.56
CA LEU A 132 -13.35 21.52 -0.06
C LEU A 132 -14.42 21.92 0.96
N GLY A 133 -14.39 21.31 2.15
CA GLY A 133 -15.20 21.69 3.31
C GLY A 133 -16.67 21.28 3.25
N HIS A 134 -17.46 21.83 4.16
CA HIS A 134 -18.91 21.64 4.25
C HIS A 134 -19.65 22.85 3.64
N PRO A 135 -20.58 22.65 2.69
CA PRO A 135 -20.93 21.38 2.04
C PRO A 135 -19.82 20.91 1.10
N ASN A 136 -19.68 19.59 0.92
CA ASN A 136 -18.66 19.00 0.07
C ASN A 136 -19.24 18.54 -1.28
N PRO A 137 -18.62 18.83 -2.43
CA PRO A 137 -19.13 18.42 -3.73
C PRO A 137 -18.84 16.95 -4.09
N ASP A 138 -17.84 16.33 -3.46
CA ASP A 138 -17.41 14.95 -3.77
C ASP A 138 -17.88 13.94 -2.72
N TRP A 139 -18.19 14.40 -1.50
CA TRP A 139 -18.70 13.56 -0.41
C TRP A 139 -20.15 13.88 -0.08
N GLU A 140 -21.02 12.88 -0.16
CA GLU A 140 -22.32 12.92 0.49
C GLU A 140 -22.14 12.78 2.00
N GLU A 141 -22.86 13.57 2.79
CA GLU A 141 -22.79 13.52 4.25
C GLU A 141 -24.19 13.44 4.87
N TYR A 142 -24.27 12.79 6.02
CA TYR A 142 -25.46 12.70 6.83
C TYR A 142 -25.09 12.60 8.30
N SER A 143 -25.85 13.26 9.15
CA SER A 143 -25.78 13.11 10.61
C SER A 143 -27.17 13.29 11.17
N ALA A 144 -27.58 12.38 12.07
CA ALA A 144 -28.90 12.43 12.69
C ALA A 144 -29.02 13.56 13.73
N TYR A 145 -27.95 13.85 14.46
CA TYR A 145 -27.94 14.81 15.56
C TYR A 145 -27.16 16.10 15.24
N ASN A 146 -25.91 15.98 14.79
CA ASN A 146 -25.04 17.13 14.60
C ASN A 146 -25.35 17.94 13.32
N GLY A 147 -26.08 17.34 12.37
CA GLY A 147 -26.49 17.95 11.11
C GLY A 147 -25.39 18.05 10.04
N ARG A 148 -24.16 17.63 10.35
CA ARG A 148 -23.02 17.51 9.41
C ARG A 148 -21.96 16.57 9.97
N VAL A 149 -21.04 16.13 9.10
CA VAL A 149 -19.89 15.29 9.50
C VAL A 149 -18.56 15.98 9.23
N LEU A 150 -18.51 16.91 8.26
CA LEU A 150 -17.27 17.59 7.91
C LEU A 150 -17.10 18.90 8.69
N TYR A 151 -15.93 19.08 9.30
CA TYR A 151 -15.61 20.24 10.15
C TYR A 151 -14.23 20.80 9.84
N SER A 152 -14.12 22.12 9.84
CA SER A 152 -12.82 22.80 9.87
C SER A 152 -12.26 22.85 11.29
N GLY A 153 -10.97 22.60 11.49
CA GLY A 153 -10.32 22.85 12.77
C GLY A 153 -8.91 22.27 12.88
N SER A 154 -8.19 22.72 13.91
CA SER A 154 -6.80 22.30 14.19
C SER A 154 -6.63 20.84 14.64
N SER A 155 -7.73 20.07 14.66
CA SER A 155 -7.73 18.63 14.93
C SER A 155 -7.55 17.79 13.67
N ALA A 156 -7.50 18.41 12.48
CA ALA A 156 -7.20 17.73 11.23
C ALA A 156 -5.78 17.16 11.28
N ARG A 157 -5.56 16.01 10.64
CA ARG A 157 -4.22 15.41 10.57
C ARG A 157 -3.37 16.20 9.59
N THR A 158 -3.93 16.53 8.43
CA THR A 158 -3.35 17.46 7.48
C THR A 158 -4.36 18.54 7.11
N GLY A 159 -3.89 19.64 6.50
CA GLY A 159 -4.79 20.71 6.09
C GLY A 159 -5.57 21.34 7.26
N SER A 160 -6.84 21.67 7.01
CA SER A 160 -7.71 22.37 7.95
C SER A 160 -9.07 21.70 8.13
N TRP A 161 -9.38 20.64 7.39
CA TRP A 161 -10.67 19.96 7.43
C TRP A 161 -10.53 18.48 7.81
N LEU A 162 -11.59 17.91 8.37
CA LEU A 162 -11.66 16.50 8.76
C LEU A 162 -13.11 16.02 8.80
N ALA A 163 -13.31 14.71 8.81
CA ALA A 163 -14.59 14.07 9.13
C ALA A 163 -14.66 13.71 10.62
N ARG A 164 -15.70 14.17 11.32
CA ARG A 164 -15.96 13.86 12.73
C ARG A 164 -17.31 13.16 12.86
N PHE A 165 -17.27 11.94 13.37
CA PHE A 165 -18.45 11.12 13.66
C PHE A 165 -18.72 11.05 15.17
N GLY A 166 -19.97 10.75 15.53
CA GLY A 166 -20.42 10.63 16.91
C GLY A 166 -20.51 11.97 17.65
N GLY A 167 -20.21 11.96 18.94
CA GLY A 167 -20.18 13.15 19.78
C GLY A 167 -21.56 13.66 20.23
N ALA A 168 -22.62 12.88 20.01
CA ALA A 168 -23.92 13.14 20.61
C ALA A 168 -23.89 12.93 22.14
N PRO A 169 -24.72 13.66 22.90
CA PRO A 169 -24.86 13.44 24.34
C PRO A 169 -25.57 12.11 24.61
N SER A 170 -25.43 11.58 25.83
CA SER A 170 -25.94 10.26 26.23
C SER A 170 -27.47 10.07 26.20
N SER A 171 -28.22 11.10 25.84
CA SER A 171 -29.68 11.08 25.70
C SER A 171 -30.14 11.15 24.24
N GLN A 172 -29.23 11.06 23.27
CA GLN A 172 -29.50 11.15 21.84
C GLN A 172 -28.74 10.05 21.12
N ALA A 173 -29.41 9.33 20.22
CA ALA A 173 -28.72 8.46 19.28
C ALA A 173 -28.00 9.30 18.21
N GLU A 174 -26.85 8.84 17.76
CA GLU A 174 -26.18 9.38 16.57
C GLU A 174 -26.01 8.27 15.54
N ASN A 175 -26.37 8.60 14.31
CA ASN A 175 -26.02 7.82 13.15
C ASN A 175 -25.51 8.82 12.12
N ALA A 176 -24.25 8.68 11.73
CA ALA A 176 -23.60 9.59 10.83
C ALA A 176 -22.84 8.83 9.74
N TYR A 177 -22.80 9.37 8.53
CA TYR A 177 -21.95 8.83 7.48
C TYR A 177 -21.44 9.90 6.53
N ILE A 178 -20.33 9.57 5.87
CA ILE A 178 -19.96 10.15 4.58
C ILE A 178 -19.81 9.04 3.55
N SER A 179 -20.12 9.35 2.30
CA SER A 179 -19.94 8.40 1.20
C SER A 179 -19.52 9.07 -0.11
N GLN A 180 -18.73 8.33 -0.88
CA GLN A 180 -18.32 8.71 -2.23
C GLN A 180 -18.49 7.49 -3.15
N THR A 181 -19.06 7.71 -4.33
CA THR A 181 -19.09 6.69 -5.38
C THR A 181 -17.84 6.81 -6.23
N VAL A 182 -17.07 5.73 -6.34
CA VAL A 182 -15.79 5.67 -7.05
C VAL A 182 -15.78 4.53 -8.06
N THR A 183 -15.12 4.69 -9.20
CA THR A 183 -14.88 3.60 -10.14
C THR A 183 -13.51 3.00 -9.90
N ILE A 184 -13.46 1.73 -9.49
CA ILE A 184 -12.19 1.05 -9.19
C ILE A 184 -11.78 0.22 -10.40
N THR A 185 -10.82 0.70 -11.18
CA THR A 185 -10.33 0.00 -12.37
C THR A 185 -9.69 -1.35 -12.02
N PRO A 186 -9.65 -2.33 -12.94
CA PRO A 186 -8.96 -3.59 -12.70
C PRO A 186 -7.50 -3.41 -12.30
N GLY A 187 -7.05 -4.16 -11.29
CA GLY A 187 -5.71 -4.03 -10.72
C GLY A 187 -5.65 -4.46 -9.27
N LEU A 188 -4.55 -4.11 -8.58
CA LEU A 188 -4.44 -4.21 -7.12
C LEU A 188 -4.95 -2.92 -6.52
N ALA A 189 -5.81 -3.00 -5.51
CA ALA A 189 -6.43 -1.82 -4.92
C ALA A 189 -6.28 -1.80 -3.39
N THR A 190 -5.85 -0.66 -2.87
CA THR A 190 -5.66 -0.44 -1.43
C THR A 190 -6.43 0.79 -1.00
N LEU A 191 -7.28 0.65 0.01
CA LEU A 191 -7.91 1.77 0.72
C LEU A 191 -7.09 2.10 1.97
N GLU A 192 -6.80 3.37 2.14
CA GLU A 192 -6.10 3.93 3.28
C GLU A 192 -6.90 5.09 3.86
N PHE A 193 -6.86 5.25 5.18
CA PHE A 193 -7.35 6.44 5.86
C PHE A 193 -6.66 6.58 7.21
N TRP A 194 -6.50 7.81 7.69
CA TRP A 194 -6.00 8.05 9.03
C TRP A 194 -7.17 8.28 9.98
N MET A 195 -7.16 7.60 11.11
CA MET A 195 -8.18 7.82 12.13
C MET A 195 -7.61 7.95 13.53
N ARG A 196 -8.32 8.70 14.37
CA ARG A 196 -8.20 8.66 15.82
C ARG A 196 -9.59 8.60 16.44
N MET A 197 -9.69 8.09 17.66
CA MET A 197 -10.95 8.00 18.37
C MET A 197 -10.82 8.31 19.86
N SER A 198 -11.92 8.72 20.45
CA SER A 198 -12.05 8.91 21.90
C SER A 198 -13.43 8.44 22.32
N ALA A 199 -13.50 7.58 23.33
CA ALA A 199 -14.74 7.01 23.81
C ALA A 199 -14.85 7.11 25.34
N SER A 200 -15.95 7.66 25.84
CA SER A 200 -16.43 7.45 27.21
C SER A 200 -17.74 6.64 27.26
N GLY A 201 -18.24 6.23 26.09
CA GLY A 201 -19.38 5.34 25.91
C GLY A 201 -19.15 4.28 24.83
N SER A 202 -20.22 3.60 24.43
CA SER A 202 -20.24 2.69 23.27
C SER A 202 -20.47 3.44 21.98
N GLY A 203 -20.12 2.81 20.87
CA GLY A 203 -20.39 3.27 19.51
C GLY A 203 -19.62 2.39 18.54
N ASP A 204 -20.15 2.22 17.34
CA ASP A 204 -19.56 1.41 16.29
C ASP A 204 -19.24 2.28 15.07
N PHE A 205 -17.97 2.31 14.67
CA PHE A 205 -17.53 2.91 13.42
C PHE A 205 -17.21 1.82 12.41
N THR A 206 -17.72 1.96 11.20
CA THR A 206 -17.55 1.00 10.12
C THR A 206 -17.09 1.70 8.85
N VAL A 207 -16.23 1.02 8.10
CA VAL A 207 -15.94 1.37 6.71
C VAL A 207 -16.43 0.24 5.84
N THR A 208 -17.20 0.62 4.83
CA THR A 208 -17.82 -0.30 3.88
C THR A 208 -17.41 0.05 2.47
N LEU A 209 -17.24 -0.98 1.65
CA LEU A 209 -17.29 -0.86 0.21
C LEU A 209 -18.57 -1.56 -0.27
N ASP A 210 -19.47 -0.80 -0.87
CA ASP A 210 -20.86 -1.18 -1.10
C ASP A 210 -21.54 -1.65 0.19
N SER A 211 -21.86 -2.95 0.28
CA SER A 211 -22.47 -3.58 1.46
C SER A 211 -21.47 -4.41 2.28
N THR A 212 -20.20 -4.46 1.87
CA THR A 212 -19.17 -5.26 2.55
C THR A 212 -18.43 -4.41 3.57
N VAL A 213 -18.45 -4.82 4.84
CA VAL A 213 -17.65 -4.20 5.90
C VAL A 213 -16.19 -4.61 5.75
N ILE A 214 -15.31 -3.63 5.52
CA ILE A 214 -13.86 -3.83 5.37
C ILE A 214 -13.08 -3.34 6.61
N PHE A 215 -13.74 -2.58 7.48
CA PHE A 215 -13.19 -2.15 8.76
C PHE A 215 -14.31 -1.95 9.79
N THR A 216 -14.01 -2.28 11.04
CA THR A 216 -14.82 -1.91 12.20
C THR A 216 -13.92 -1.43 13.33
N ALA A 217 -14.39 -0.43 14.08
CA ALA A 217 -13.81 -0.02 15.33
C ALA A 217 -14.90 0.39 16.30
N ASN A 218 -14.78 -0.07 17.55
CA ASN A 218 -15.66 0.30 18.63
C ASN A 218 -14.85 0.80 19.82
N GLN A 219 -15.51 1.09 20.94
CA GLN A 219 -14.91 1.66 22.13
C GLN A 219 -13.71 0.86 22.67
N THR A 220 -13.64 -0.45 22.42
CA THR A 220 -12.53 -1.30 22.87
C THR A 220 -11.20 -0.99 22.19
N LEU A 221 -11.22 -0.33 21.03
CA LEU A 221 -10.03 0.05 20.27
C LEU A 221 -9.54 1.48 20.55
N THR A 222 -10.14 2.18 21.52
CA THR A 222 -9.79 3.57 21.84
C THR A 222 -8.30 3.77 22.13
N SER A 223 -7.65 2.83 22.84
CA SER A 223 -6.21 2.92 23.10
C SER A 223 -5.36 2.74 21.84
N THR A 224 -5.81 1.91 20.90
CA THR A 224 -5.12 1.66 19.61
C THR A 224 -5.16 2.91 18.74
N TYR A 225 -6.29 3.63 18.76
CA TYR A 225 -6.52 4.83 17.94
C TYR A 225 -6.53 6.12 18.77
N ALA A 226 -5.79 6.19 19.87
CA ALA A 226 -5.74 7.38 20.73
C ALA A 226 -5.13 8.61 20.00
N THR A 227 -4.27 8.35 19.03
CA THR A 227 -3.70 9.34 18.08
C THR A 227 -3.97 8.88 16.65
N TYR A 228 -3.82 9.79 15.68
CA TYR A 228 -4.00 9.44 14.27
C TYR A 228 -3.12 8.25 13.90
N THR A 229 -3.76 7.18 13.47
CA THR A 229 -3.13 5.93 13.08
C THR A 229 -3.66 5.55 11.70
N LEU A 230 -2.74 5.19 10.80
CA LEU A 230 -3.07 4.76 9.46
C LEU A 230 -3.78 3.40 9.52
N VAL A 231 -4.91 3.30 8.83
CA VAL A 231 -5.60 2.05 8.54
C VAL A 231 -5.45 1.76 7.06
N THR A 232 -4.87 0.60 6.74
CA THR A 232 -4.69 0.12 5.36
C THR A 232 -5.54 -1.13 5.15
N ARG A 233 -6.31 -1.20 4.07
CA ARG A 233 -7.15 -2.34 3.70
C ARG A 233 -6.95 -2.71 2.24
N ASP A 234 -6.66 -3.98 2.00
CA ASP A 234 -6.70 -4.55 0.65
C ASP A 234 -8.16 -4.64 0.21
N VAL A 235 -8.47 -3.97 -0.91
CA VAL A 235 -9.79 -3.93 -1.55
C VAL A 235 -9.71 -4.40 -3.01
N THR A 236 -8.67 -5.16 -3.36
CA THR A 236 -8.43 -5.70 -4.70
C THR A 236 -9.64 -6.46 -5.27
N ALA A 237 -10.43 -7.12 -4.42
CA ALA A 237 -11.64 -7.83 -4.84
C ALA A 237 -12.70 -6.92 -5.50
N PHE A 238 -12.64 -5.61 -5.27
CA PHE A 238 -13.53 -4.62 -5.85
C PHE A 238 -12.94 -3.90 -7.08
N ALA A 239 -11.70 -4.21 -7.45
CA ALA A 239 -11.05 -3.68 -8.65
C ALA A 239 -11.55 -4.40 -9.90
N ASN A 240 -12.80 -4.12 -10.29
CA ASN A 240 -13.51 -4.81 -11.39
C ASN A 240 -13.97 -3.85 -12.51
N GLY A 241 -13.62 -2.57 -12.41
CA GLY A 241 -14.01 -1.52 -13.35
C GLY A 241 -15.42 -0.96 -13.16
N GLN A 242 -16.15 -1.40 -12.13
CA GLN A 242 -17.48 -0.89 -11.79
C GLN A 242 -17.40 0.24 -10.77
N ALA A 243 -18.53 0.95 -10.64
CA ALA A 243 -18.73 1.91 -9.57
C ALA A 243 -18.98 1.18 -8.25
N HIS A 244 -18.33 1.66 -7.19
CA HIS A 244 -18.41 1.17 -5.83
C HIS A 244 -18.66 2.35 -4.88
N VAL A 245 -19.43 2.13 -3.82
CA VAL A 245 -19.66 3.15 -2.79
C VAL A 245 -18.69 2.93 -1.64
N VAL A 246 -17.75 3.86 -1.45
CA VAL A 246 -16.93 3.93 -0.24
C VAL A 246 -17.74 4.68 0.80
N LYS A 247 -18.08 4.04 1.92
CA LYS A 247 -18.86 4.66 2.99
C LYS A 247 -18.19 4.46 4.35
N LEU A 248 -17.96 5.57 5.03
CA LEU A 248 -17.47 5.63 6.40
C LEU A 248 -18.67 6.05 7.26
N ALA A 249 -19.04 5.22 8.23
CA ALA A 249 -20.25 5.41 8.99
C ALA A 249 -20.04 5.10 10.47
N GLU A 250 -20.72 5.85 11.30
CA GLU A 250 -20.85 5.58 12.71
C GLU A 250 -22.31 5.31 13.04
N SER A 251 -22.50 4.37 13.97
CA SER A 251 -23.80 4.05 14.51
C SER A 251 -23.72 3.91 16.01
N ASP A 252 -24.68 4.57 16.67
CA ASP A 252 -24.75 4.60 18.11
C ASP A 252 -26.19 4.42 18.62
N PRO A 253 -26.69 3.17 18.64
CA PRO A 253 -28.08 2.89 19.00
C PRO A 253 -28.29 2.90 20.52
N ASP A 254 -29.01 3.93 21.00
CA ASP A 254 -29.77 3.98 22.26
C ASP A 254 -29.07 3.52 23.56
N THR A 255 -27.81 3.92 23.78
CA THR A 255 -27.29 4.47 25.07
C THR A 255 -25.77 4.70 25.00
N PRO A 256 -25.29 5.92 24.70
CA PRO A 256 -23.85 6.09 24.61
C PRO A 256 -23.28 7.32 25.28
N GLY A 257 -22.32 7.11 26.17
CA GLY A 257 -21.33 8.14 26.48
C GLY A 257 -20.60 8.59 25.20
N LEU A 258 -19.84 9.69 25.29
CA LEU A 258 -19.24 10.34 24.13
C LEU A 258 -18.32 9.38 23.36
N PHE A 259 -18.77 8.88 22.20
CA PHE A 259 -17.94 8.21 21.19
C PHE A 259 -17.63 9.20 20.08
N ASN A 260 -16.36 9.44 19.78
CA ASN A 260 -15.95 10.31 18.69
C ASN A 260 -14.93 9.58 17.82
N VAL A 261 -15.12 9.65 16.51
CA VAL A 261 -14.13 9.20 15.53
C VAL A 261 -13.79 10.38 14.63
N TYR A 262 -12.50 10.63 14.46
CA TYR A 262 -11.96 11.64 13.57
C TYR A 262 -11.24 10.91 12.45
N VAL A 263 -11.61 11.19 11.22
CA VAL A 263 -10.99 10.61 10.02
C VAL A 263 -10.46 11.73 9.14
N ASP A 264 -9.30 11.48 8.54
CA ASP A 264 -8.65 12.37 7.60
C ASP A 264 -7.84 11.55 6.57
N ASP A 265 -7.48 12.18 5.45
CA ASP A 265 -6.61 11.64 4.42
C ASP A 265 -7.04 10.26 3.89
N VAL A 266 -8.30 10.17 3.47
CA VAL A 266 -8.85 8.97 2.81
C VAL A 266 -8.27 8.85 1.41
N SER A 267 -7.68 7.72 1.07
CA SER A 267 -7.05 7.45 -0.23
C SER A 267 -7.42 6.05 -0.68
N LEU A 268 -7.78 5.90 -1.96
CA LEU A 268 -7.92 4.59 -2.59
C LEU A 268 -7.04 4.57 -3.83
N LYS A 269 -5.95 3.81 -3.74
CA LYS A 269 -4.97 3.69 -4.81
C LYS A 269 -5.16 2.40 -5.57
N VAL A 270 -5.19 2.51 -6.89
CA VAL A 270 -5.23 1.36 -7.80
C VAL A 270 -3.95 1.28 -8.60
N ILE A 271 -3.29 0.14 -8.53
CA ILE A 271 -2.16 -0.20 -9.37
C ILE A 271 -2.69 -1.08 -10.52
N ASP A 272 -2.57 -0.60 -11.76
CA ASP A 272 -2.87 -1.37 -12.97
C ASP A 272 -1.84 -2.50 -13.16
N CYS A 273 -2.05 -3.54 -12.36
CA CYS A 273 -1.32 -4.78 -12.25
C CYS A 273 -2.35 -5.86 -11.93
N ILE A 274 -3.01 -6.37 -12.96
CA ILE A 274 -4.08 -7.36 -12.82
C ILE A 274 -3.43 -8.70 -12.49
N PRO A 275 -3.64 -9.28 -11.29
CA PRO A 275 -3.01 -10.54 -10.94
C PRO A 275 -3.42 -11.64 -11.91
N SER A 276 -2.44 -12.33 -12.48
CA SER A 276 -2.67 -13.49 -13.35
C SER A 276 -1.54 -14.48 -13.19
N ASN A 277 -1.86 -15.77 -13.26
CA ASN A 277 -0.85 -16.82 -13.23
C ASN A 277 -0.15 -16.94 -14.60
N LEU A 278 1.18 -16.82 -14.64
CA LEU A 278 1.98 -17.12 -15.83
C LEU A 278 2.52 -18.56 -15.73
N PRO A 279 1.83 -19.59 -16.29
CA PRO A 279 2.13 -21.00 -16.02
C PRO A 279 3.52 -21.47 -16.47
N TRP A 280 4.18 -20.69 -17.32
CA TRP A 280 5.51 -20.95 -17.87
C TRP A 280 6.65 -20.26 -17.08
N LEU A 281 6.31 -19.53 -16.01
CA LEU A 281 7.23 -18.77 -15.16
C LEU A 281 7.04 -19.17 -13.70
N THR A 282 8.12 -19.12 -12.92
CA THR A 282 8.07 -19.21 -11.47
C THR A 282 9.04 -18.19 -10.89
N VAL A 283 8.60 -17.44 -9.88
CA VAL A 283 9.36 -16.34 -9.26
C VAL A 283 9.65 -16.66 -7.81
N SER A 284 10.90 -16.47 -7.36
CA SER A 284 11.25 -16.63 -5.95
C SER A 284 12.45 -15.76 -5.54
N PRO A 285 12.37 -15.00 -4.43
CA PRO A 285 11.18 -14.78 -3.61
C PRO A 285 10.18 -13.81 -4.25
N ILE A 286 8.89 -13.93 -3.92
CA ILE A 286 7.83 -13.02 -4.40
C ILE A 286 7.69 -11.75 -3.55
N SER A 287 8.39 -11.65 -2.42
CA SER A 287 8.41 -10.48 -1.54
C SER A 287 9.65 -10.48 -0.68
N GLY A 288 10.05 -9.31 -0.19
CA GLY A 288 11.19 -9.21 0.72
C GLY A 288 11.43 -7.80 1.24
N THR A 289 12.47 -7.70 2.08
CA THR A 289 13.03 -6.43 2.54
C THR A 289 14.49 -6.37 2.12
N THR A 290 14.87 -5.29 1.45
CA THR A 290 16.25 -4.99 1.07
C THR A 290 16.73 -3.80 1.89
N GLY A 291 17.70 -4.05 2.78
CA GLY A 291 18.27 -3.01 3.63
C GLY A 291 18.97 -1.90 2.85
N ILE A 292 19.33 -0.83 3.56
CA ILE A 292 20.02 0.34 3.01
C ILE A 292 21.31 -0.08 2.29
N SER A 293 21.54 0.43 1.07
CA SER A 293 22.70 0.12 0.24
C SER A 293 22.89 -1.38 -0.06
N ALA A 294 21.86 -2.20 0.12
CA ALA A 294 21.91 -3.64 -0.11
C ALA A 294 21.25 -4.02 -1.44
N SER A 295 21.32 -5.30 -1.78
CA SER A 295 20.61 -5.89 -2.92
C SER A 295 20.05 -7.26 -2.57
N SER A 296 18.94 -7.61 -3.21
CA SER A 296 18.28 -8.91 -3.13
C SER A 296 18.21 -9.53 -4.51
N ASN A 297 18.57 -10.80 -4.61
CA ASN A 297 18.43 -11.59 -5.84
C ASN A 297 17.05 -12.24 -5.86
N VAL A 298 16.40 -12.18 -7.02
CA VAL A 298 15.14 -12.85 -7.31
C VAL A 298 15.33 -13.73 -8.53
N ASP A 299 15.06 -15.03 -8.36
CA ASP A 299 15.19 -16.01 -9.42
C ASP A 299 13.87 -16.19 -10.17
N PHE A 300 14.00 -16.26 -11.49
CA PHE A 300 12.93 -16.43 -12.48
C PHE A 300 13.19 -17.71 -13.25
N VAL A 301 12.38 -18.73 -12.99
CA VAL A 301 12.49 -20.04 -13.61
C VAL A 301 11.51 -20.11 -14.79
N PHE A 302 12.04 -20.09 -16.00
CA PHE A 302 11.30 -20.24 -17.25
C PHE A 302 11.15 -21.72 -17.57
N ASN A 303 9.94 -22.27 -17.47
CA ASN A 303 9.64 -23.66 -17.81
C ASN A 303 8.92 -23.75 -19.16
N SER A 304 9.59 -24.30 -20.18
CA SER A 304 9.00 -24.49 -21.51
C SER A 304 8.29 -25.84 -21.69
N THR A 305 8.17 -26.66 -20.63
CA THR A 305 7.49 -27.95 -20.69
C THR A 305 6.01 -27.74 -21.01
N GLY A 306 5.53 -28.30 -22.13
CA GLY A 306 4.14 -28.13 -22.57
C GLY A 306 3.84 -26.75 -23.18
N HIS A 307 4.86 -25.91 -23.37
CA HIS A 307 4.72 -24.56 -23.91
C HIS A 307 5.54 -24.43 -25.21
N VAL A 308 4.90 -24.16 -26.35
CA VAL A 308 5.56 -23.96 -27.66
C VAL A 308 5.16 -22.60 -28.22
N GLY A 309 6.13 -21.86 -28.74
CA GLY A 309 5.91 -20.51 -29.28
C GLY A 309 6.36 -19.41 -28.33
N THR A 310 5.77 -18.23 -28.47
CA THR A 310 6.11 -17.05 -27.68
C THR A 310 5.01 -16.77 -26.65
N TYR A 311 5.43 -16.62 -25.40
CA TYR A 311 4.58 -16.26 -24.27
C TYR A 311 5.11 -14.97 -23.67
N THR A 312 4.20 -14.07 -23.32
CA THR A 312 4.51 -12.76 -22.76
C THR A 312 3.73 -12.52 -21.48
N GLY A 313 4.31 -11.73 -20.59
CA GLY A 313 3.71 -11.30 -19.33
C GLY A 313 4.37 -10.02 -18.84
N THR A 314 3.91 -9.52 -17.71
CA THR A 314 4.51 -8.38 -17.01
C THR A 314 4.64 -8.73 -15.53
N LEU A 315 5.79 -8.42 -14.94
CA LEU A 315 5.99 -8.46 -13.50
C LEU A 315 5.80 -7.06 -12.95
N CYS A 316 4.94 -6.93 -11.94
CA CYS A 316 4.77 -5.72 -11.18
C CYS A 316 5.55 -5.84 -9.88
N ILE A 317 6.66 -5.10 -9.78
CA ILE A 317 7.42 -4.95 -8.54
C ILE A 317 6.85 -3.73 -7.80
N ILE A 318 6.14 -3.97 -6.71
CA ILE A 318 5.50 -2.97 -5.86
C ILE A 318 6.40 -2.74 -4.66
N SER A 319 6.62 -1.48 -4.27
CA SER A 319 7.51 -1.15 -3.16
C SER A 319 7.08 0.08 -2.37
N ASN A 320 7.68 0.28 -1.21
CA ASN A 320 7.52 1.49 -0.40
C ASN A 320 8.44 2.66 -0.83
N ASP A 321 9.05 2.60 -2.03
CA ASP A 321 9.72 3.76 -2.63
C ASP A 321 8.66 4.84 -2.95
N PRO A 322 8.77 6.06 -2.38
CA PRO A 322 7.77 7.12 -2.57
C PRO A 322 7.73 7.70 -3.99
N ILE A 323 8.75 7.45 -4.81
CA ILE A 323 8.87 7.94 -6.18
C ILE A 323 8.57 6.81 -7.17
N ALA A 324 9.07 5.60 -6.92
CA ALA A 324 8.92 4.43 -7.77
C ALA A 324 8.19 3.30 -7.02
N ASP A 325 6.96 3.59 -6.60
CA ASP A 325 6.09 2.66 -5.87
C ASP A 325 5.75 1.40 -6.68
N VAL A 326 5.79 1.47 -8.01
CA VAL A 326 5.57 0.34 -8.92
C VAL A 326 6.52 0.38 -10.12
N ILE A 327 7.29 -0.69 -10.31
CA ILE A 327 8.11 -0.94 -11.51
C ILE A 327 7.53 -2.11 -12.29
N ARG A 328 7.33 -1.93 -13.60
CA ARG A 328 6.84 -2.98 -14.51
C ARG A 328 7.99 -3.54 -15.33
N VAL A 329 8.24 -4.85 -15.21
CA VAL A 329 9.26 -5.58 -15.96
C VAL A 329 8.58 -6.53 -16.94
N PRO A 330 8.66 -6.29 -18.26
CA PRO A 330 8.15 -7.24 -19.23
C PRO A 330 8.92 -8.55 -19.17
N VAL A 331 8.21 -9.67 -19.36
CA VAL A 331 8.79 -11.01 -19.38
C VAL A 331 8.39 -11.74 -20.65
N THR A 332 9.34 -12.42 -21.28
CA THR A 332 9.10 -13.20 -22.51
C THR A 332 9.76 -14.57 -22.45
N LEU A 333 8.97 -15.61 -22.73
CA LEU A 333 9.47 -16.94 -23.05
C LEU A 333 9.29 -17.19 -24.55
N LYS A 334 10.37 -17.54 -25.24
CA LYS A 334 10.34 -18.09 -26.60
C LYS A 334 10.79 -19.54 -26.58
N SER A 335 9.82 -20.45 -26.66
CA SER A 335 10.05 -21.89 -26.70
C SER A 335 10.07 -22.40 -28.15
N ILE A 336 11.18 -23.01 -28.55
CA ILE A 336 11.41 -23.51 -29.92
C ILE A 336 11.18 -25.02 -29.94
N ALA A 337 10.31 -25.48 -30.86
CA ALA A 337 10.07 -26.91 -31.05
C ALA A 337 11.36 -27.65 -31.46
N VAL A 338 11.59 -28.81 -30.83
CA VAL A 338 12.71 -29.69 -31.16
C VAL A 338 12.24 -30.70 -32.22
N PHE A 339 12.70 -30.54 -33.45
CA PHE A 339 12.51 -31.55 -34.49
C PHE A 339 13.65 -32.57 -34.41
N LEU A 340 13.35 -33.77 -33.90
CA LEU A 340 14.25 -34.91 -34.08
C LEU A 340 14.10 -35.39 -35.54
N PRO A 341 15.20 -35.53 -36.31
CA PRO A 341 15.11 -36.12 -37.63
C PRO A 341 14.59 -37.56 -37.50
N LEU A 342 13.48 -37.87 -38.17
CA LEU A 342 12.97 -39.23 -38.29
C LEU A 342 14.02 -40.07 -39.04
N ILE A 343 14.74 -40.92 -38.32
CA ILE A 343 15.49 -42.02 -38.96
C ILE A 343 14.45 -43.01 -39.47
N ARG A 344 14.06 -42.91 -40.74
CA ARG A 344 13.35 -44.00 -41.41
C ARG A 344 14.33 -45.18 -41.49
N ARG A 345 14.02 -46.26 -40.76
CA ARG A 345 14.65 -47.57 -40.95
C ARG A 345 14.06 -48.26 -42.17
#